data_AF-A0A5N5FDD5-F1
#
_entry.id   AF-A0A5N5FDD5-F1
#
_cell.length_a   1.000
_cell.length_b   1.000
_cell.length_c   1.000
_cell.angle_alpha   90.00
_cell.angle_beta   90.00
_cell.angle_gamma   90.00
#
_symmetry.space_group_name_H-M   'P 1'
#
loop_
_entity.id
_entity.type
_entity.pdbx_description
1 polymer ?
#
loop_
_entity_poly.entity_id
_entity_poly.type
_entity_poly.pdbx_seq_one_letter_code
_entity_poly.pdbx_strand_id
1 'polypeptide(L)'
;MAKIVNLVSVLSLLLLIAFADAQILGRGFLKPPPTLKCDKTYGVKSGDTCFGVEQTFNLSTAFFESINPNLNCTILFVGQWLCLNGSLS
;
A
#
# COMPACT_ATOMS: atom_id res chain seq x y z
N MET A 1 14.78 47.53 -28.61
CA MET A 1 13.59 46.66 -28.52
C MET A 1 13.95 45.17 -28.56
N ALA A 2 14.59 44.65 -29.62
CA ALA A 2 15.00 43.23 -29.72
C ALA A 2 15.83 42.68 -28.53
N LYS A 3 16.77 43.48 -27.98
CA LYS A 3 17.57 43.09 -26.80
C LYS A 3 16.75 42.96 -25.51
N ILE A 4 15.72 43.79 -25.35
CA ILE A 4 14.85 43.81 -24.17
C ILE A 4 13.89 42.62 -24.21
N VAL A 5 13.29 42.32 -25.38
CA VAL A 5 12.41 41.14 -25.51
C VAL A 5 13.18 39.83 -25.35
N ASN A 6 14.43 39.76 -25.81
CA ASN A 6 15.28 38.58 -25.59
C ASN A 6 15.62 38.42 -24.10
N LEU A 7 15.96 39.52 -23.41
CA LEU A 7 16.25 39.48 -21.98
C LEU A 7 15.03 39.10 -21.13
N VAL A 8 13.85 39.63 -21.44
CA VAL A 8 12.58 39.29 -20.77
C VAL A 8 12.21 37.82 -21.02
N SER A 9 12.43 37.33 -22.25
CA SER A 9 12.19 35.92 -22.58
C SER A 9 13.12 34.99 -21.81
N VAL A 10 14.40 35.34 -21.68
CA VAL A 10 15.38 34.55 -20.92
C VAL A 10 15.06 34.57 -19.42
N LEU A 11 14.68 35.74 -18.86
CA LEU A 11 14.31 35.84 -17.44
C LEU A 11 13.05 35.04 -17.12
N SER A 12 12.05 35.07 -18.01
CA SER A 12 10.81 34.30 -17.86
C SER A 12 11.08 32.79 -17.92
N LEU A 13 11.93 32.35 -18.85
CA LEU A 13 12.34 30.95 -18.95
C LEU A 13 13.10 30.47 -17.70
N LEU A 14 14.00 31.29 -17.16
CA LEU A 14 14.73 30.99 -15.93
C LEU A 14 13.81 30.89 -14.70
N LEU A 15 12.80 31.76 -14.59
CA LEU A 15 11.79 31.67 -13.53
C LEU A 15 11.00 30.35 -13.62
N LEU A 16 10.54 29.97 -14.82
CA LEU A 16 9.77 28.73 -15.02
C LEU A 16 10.55 27.47 -14.62
N ILE A 17 11.85 27.41 -14.91
CA ILE A 17 12.71 26.29 -14.51
C ILE A 17 12.86 26.24 -12.98
N ALA A 18 13.04 27.40 -12.32
CA ALA A 18 13.17 27.48 -10.87
C ALA A 18 11.88 27.04 -10.12
N PHE A 19 10.69 27.24 -10.69
CA PHE A 19 9.43 26.76 -10.08
C PHE A 19 9.19 25.26 -10.30
N ALA A 20 9.78 24.65 -11.33
CA ALA A 20 9.69 23.22 -11.58
C ALA A 20 10.48 22.39 -10.55
N ASP A 21 11.60 22.91 -10.05
CA ASP A 21 12.46 22.21 -9.08
C ASP A 21 11.89 22.15 -7.65
N ALA A 22 10.95 23.04 -7.30
CA ALA A 22 10.39 23.09 -5.95
C ALA A 22 9.47 21.89 -5.60
N GLN A 23 9.07 21.08 -6.59
CA GLN A 23 8.17 19.94 -6.37
C GLN A 23 8.89 18.60 -6.20
N ILE A 24 10.20 18.54 -6.47
CA ILE A 24 10.93 17.26 -6.58
C ILE A 24 11.48 16.78 -5.22
N LEU A 25 11.74 17.69 -4.27
CA LEU A 25 12.35 17.34 -2.97
C LEU A 25 11.36 16.88 -1.89
N GLY A 26 10.05 17.04 -2.10
CA GLY A 26 9.04 16.71 -1.10
C GLY A 26 8.41 15.32 -1.20
N ARG A 27 8.61 14.59 -2.30
CA ARG A 27 7.88 13.34 -2.61
C ARG A 27 8.75 12.13 -2.98
N GLY A 28 10.07 12.31 -3.08
CA GLY A 28 10.95 11.31 -3.71
C GLY A 28 11.55 10.23 -2.81
N PHE A 29 11.51 10.33 -1.48
CA PHE A 29 12.42 9.53 -0.63
C PHE A 29 11.78 8.66 0.45
N LEU A 30 10.46 8.73 0.67
CA LEU A 30 9.78 7.86 1.62
C LEU A 30 8.71 7.05 0.89
N LYS A 31 9.09 5.88 0.36
CA LYS A 31 8.09 4.85 0.06
C LYS A 31 7.49 4.43 1.41
N PRO A 32 6.19 4.65 1.67
CA PRO A 32 5.59 4.17 2.90
C PRO A 32 5.80 2.66 2.99
N PRO A 33 5.99 2.11 4.21
CA PRO A 33 6.10 0.66 4.37
C PRO A 33 4.87 0.00 3.73
N PRO A 34 5.04 -1.18 3.10
CA PRO A 34 3.94 -1.88 2.47
C PRO A 34 2.78 -2.04 3.46
N THR A 35 1.61 -1.64 3.03
CA THR A 35 0.37 -1.73 3.80
C THR A 35 -0.42 -2.93 3.35
N LEU A 36 -0.90 -3.74 4.30
CA LEU A 36 -1.76 -4.86 3.97
C LEU A 36 -3.16 -4.35 3.63
N LYS A 37 -3.61 -4.59 2.40
CA LYS A 37 -4.98 -4.37 1.97
C LYS A 37 -5.72 -5.70 1.94
N CYS A 38 -6.78 -5.82 2.72
CA CYS A 38 -7.65 -6.99 2.70
C CYS A 38 -8.91 -6.71 1.85
N ASP A 39 -9.09 -7.49 0.78
CA ASP A 39 -10.21 -7.36 -0.14
C ASP A 39 -11.40 -8.24 0.24
N LYS A 40 -11.16 -9.33 0.99
CA LYS A 40 -12.21 -10.23 1.50
C LYS A 40 -11.88 -10.72 2.90
N THR A 41 -12.84 -10.57 3.81
CA THR A 41 -12.71 -11.02 5.20
C THR A 41 -13.64 -12.17 5.54
N TYR A 42 -13.30 -12.89 6.61
CA TYR A 42 -14.10 -13.94 7.22
C TYR A 42 -14.07 -13.80 8.74
N GLY A 43 -15.24 -13.90 9.37
CA GLY A 43 -15.37 -13.91 10.82
C GLY A 43 -15.34 -15.34 11.33
N VAL A 44 -14.37 -15.64 12.20
CA VAL A 44 -14.16 -16.97 12.81
C VAL A 44 -15.41 -17.41 13.57
N LYS A 45 -15.78 -18.68 13.39
CA LYS A 45 -16.92 -19.33 14.04
C LYS A 45 -16.45 -20.38 15.04
N SER A 46 -17.37 -20.85 15.88
CA SER A 46 -17.08 -21.90 16.86
C SER A 46 -16.62 -23.18 16.14
N GLY A 47 -15.47 -23.70 16.53
CA GLY A 47 -14.87 -24.91 15.95
C GLY A 47 -13.95 -24.67 14.75
N ASP A 48 -13.80 -23.42 14.30
CA ASP A 48 -12.86 -23.09 13.21
C ASP A 48 -11.40 -23.26 13.66
N THR A 49 -10.56 -23.68 12.72
CA THR A 49 -9.10 -23.68 12.82
C THR A 49 -8.54 -22.98 11.58
N CYS A 50 -7.31 -22.44 11.63
CA CYS A 50 -6.70 -21.84 10.44
C CYS A 50 -6.69 -22.82 9.26
N PHE A 51 -6.25 -24.05 9.49
CA PHE A 51 -6.23 -25.09 8.46
C PHE A 51 -7.63 -25.40 7.90
N GLY A 52 -8.66 -25.47 8.76
CA GLY A 52 -10.04 -25.67 8.31
C GLY A 52 -10.55 -24.53 7.43
N VAL A 53 -10.23 -23.29 7.79
CA VAL A 53 -10.57 -22.10 7.00
C VAL A 53 -9.81 -22.10 5.67
N GLU A 54 -8.50 -22.35 5.69
CA GLU A 54 -7.66 -22.47 4.48
C GLU A 54 -8.25 -23.49 3.49
N GLN A 55 -8.58 -24.69 3.97
CA GLN A 55 -9.16 -25.76 3.15
C GLN A 55 -10.55 -25.37 2.60
N THR A 56 -11.39 -24.76 3.44
CA THR A 56 -12.73 -24.31 3.03
C THR A 56 -12.68 -23.27 1.92
N PHE A 57 -11.67 -22.38 1.97
CA PHE A 57 -11.51 -21.30 0.99
C PHE A 57 -10.44 -21.58 -0.07
N ASN A 58 -9.89 -22.80 -0.11
CA ASN A 58 -8.86 -23.24 -1.05
C ASN A 58 -7.63 -22.29 -1.09
N LEU A 59 -7.16 -21.88 0.09
CA LEU A 59 -5.99 -21.03 0.27
C LEU A 59 -4.76 -21.88 0.64
N SER A 60 -3.59 -21.52 0.11
CA SER A 60 -2.35 -22.09 0.64
C SER A 60 -2.00 -21.45 1.98
N THR A 61 -1.42 -22.23 2.89
CA THR A 61 -0.96 -21.73 4.21
C THR A 61 0.00 -20.54 4.05
N ALA A 62 0.95 -20.63 3.11
CA ALA A 62 1.89 -19.54 2.84
C ALA A 62 1.20 -18.24 2.40
N PHE A 63 0.16 -18.32 1.56
CA PHE A 63 -0.61 -17.14 1.16
C PHE A 63 -1.42 -16.60 2.33
N PHE A 64 -2.13 -17.48 3.04
CA PHE A 64 -2.98 -17.11 4.18
C PHE A 64 -2.18 -16.42 5.29
N GLU A 65 -1.01 -16.94 5.65
CA GLU A 65 -0.10 -16.30 6.61
C GLU A 65 0.42 -14.95 6.11
N SER A 66 0.75 -14.84 4.82
CA SER A 66 1.26 -13.58 4.25
C SER A 66 0.26 -12.42 4.35
N ILE A 67 -1.04 -12.72 4.27
CA ILE A 67 -2.12 -11.74 4.39
C ILE A 67 -2.74 -11.69 5.79
N ASN A 68 -2.18 -12.42 6.76
CA ASN A 68 -2.57 -12.40 8.17
C ASN A 68 -1.33 -12.40 9.09
N PRO A 69 -0.38 -11.45 8.95
CA PRO A 69 0.95 -11.54 9.57
C PRO A 69 0.95 -11.52 11.12
N ASN A 70 -0.15 -11.08 11.75
CA ASN A 70 -0.30 -11.04 13.21
C ASN A 70 -1.22 -12.13 13.75
N LEU A 71 -1.69 -13.05 12.90
CA LEU A 71 -2.59 -14.11 13.31
C LEU A 71 -1.82 -15.18 14.07
N ASN A 72 -2.29 -15.50 15.27
CA ASN A 72 -1.83 -16.68 16.00
C ASN A 72 -2.88 -17.80 15.87
N CYS A 73 -2.58 -18.78 15.02
CA CYS A 73 -3.48 -19.91 14.74
C CYS A 73 -3.73 -20.85 15.93
N THR A 74 -2.93 -20.76 17.00
CA THR A 74 -3.12 -21.58 18.21
C THR A 74 -4.21 -21.04 19.15
N ILE A 75 -4.59 -19.76 18.99
CA ILE A 75 -5.52 -19.05 19.89
C ILE A 75 -6.60 -18.28 19.12
N LEU A 76 -7.15 -18.90 18.07
CA LEU A 76 -8.30 -18.36 17.35
C LEU A 76 -9.50 -18.17 18.28
N PHE A 77 -10.18 -17.03 18.16
CA PHE A 77 -11.40 -16.74 18.90
C PHE A 77 -12.57 -16.41 17.97
N VAL A 78 -13.79 -16.75 18.40
CA VAL A 78 -15.02 -16.49 17.64
C VAL A 78 -15.18 -14.99 17.43
N GLY A 79 -15.48 -14.60 16.19
CA GLY A 79 -15.60 -13.19 15.77
C GLY A 79 -14.27 -12.54 15.36
N GLN A 80 -13.13 -13.22 15.47
CA GLN A 80 -11.88 -12.74 14.92
C GLN A 80 -11.97 -12.61 13.39
N TRP A 81 -11.50 -11.49 12.85
CA TRP A 81 -11.46 -11.28 11.41
C TRP A 81 -10.19 -11.85 10.80
N LEU A 82 -10.37 -12.69 9.78
CA LEU A 82 -9.32 -13.27 8.95
C LEU A 82 -9.42 -12.69 7.55
N CYS A 83 -8.28 -12.39 6.95
CA CYS A 83 -8.20 -12.04 5.54
C CYS A 83 -8.16 -13.30 4.68
N LEU A 84 -9.05 -13.39 3.69
CA LEU A 84 -9.12 -14.49 2.72
C LEU A 84 -8.52 -14.12 1.36
N ASN A 85 -8.43 -12.82 1.07
CA ASN A 85 -7.84 -12.30 -0.15
C ASN A 85 -7.34 -10.88 0.10
N GLY A 86 -6.14 -10.56 -0.37
CA GLY A 86 -5.52 -9.27 -0.16
C GLY A 86 -4.12 -9.21 -0.75
N SER A 87 -3.49 -8.05 -0.61
CA SER A 87 -2.11 -7.83 -1.08
C SER A 87 -1.41 -6.75 -0.24
N LEU A 88 -0.08 -6.72 -0.34
CA LEU A 88 0.75 -5.66 0.23
C LEU A 88 0.91 -4.54 -0.81
N SER A 89 0.51 -3.31 -0.47
CA SER A 89 0.60 -2.11 -1.31
C SER A 89 1.56 -1.06 -0.76
#